data_AF-A0A6L5E279-F1
#
_entry.id   AF-A0A6L5E279-F1
#
_cell.length_a   1.000
_cell.length_b   1.000
_cell.length_c   1.000
_cell.angle_alpha   90.00
_cell.angle_beta   90.00
_cell.angle_gamma   90.00
#
_symmetry.space_group_name_H-M   'P 1'
#
loop_
_entity.id
_entity.type
_entity.pdbx_description
1 polymer ?
#
loop_
_entity_poly.entity_id
_entity_poly.type
_entity_poly.pdbx_seq_one_letter_code
_entity_poly.pdbx_strand_id
1 'polypeptide(L)'
;MKIPKIFKPSFLFQKDKESVHYKNLKNGEKIDIKGKEYVKVKLKFVDSCDHDSAKIIDNLETENKFLNEQNQKLVAKLELCNSDLLLLKQLNYNLTDSYKREATNIRNANITNKTYKNRITRLETRGENHKKHIHDLIYENENLKIKLDKQEQRIKELTKHNLPQVQNQELTKKLESLNNKVSLLEQLNYNLANNVNIGAIRSVNRDNTIIKYKKEITRLNKLTKTYKDQSKLLEKQNNILKIKLAKQEYKARELENKVQPTVGI
;
A
#
# COMPACT_ATOMS: atom_id res chain seq x y z
N MET A 1 -12.27 36.14 77.40
CA MET A 1 -11.41 35.58 78.47
C MET A 1 -11.59 36.43 79.73
N LYS A 2 -12.03 35.83 80.84
CA LYS A 2 -12.18 36.52 82.13
C LYS A 2 -10.94 36.20 83.00
N ILE A 3 -10.23 37.23 83.44
CA ILE A 3 -9.07 37.13 84.33
C ILE A 3 -9.60 36.88 85.75
N PRO A 4 -9.08 35.90 86.52
CA PRO A 4 -9.51 35.71 87.90
C PRO A 4 -8.92 36.81 88.80
N LYS A 5 -9.78 37.43 89.61
CA LYS A 5 -9.40 38.44 90.59
C LYS A 5 -8.55 37.81 91.69
N ILE A 6 -7.38 38.40 91.93
CA ILE A 6 -6.47 38.09 93.03
C ILE A 6 -7.17 38.43 94.35
N PHE A 7 -7.28 37.44 95.25
CA PHE A 7 -7.81 37.60 96.59
C PHE A 7 -6.73 38.27 97.47
N LYS A 8 -7.02 39.43 98.06
CA LYS A 8 -6.20 40.03 99.11
C LYS A 8 -6.91 39.81 100.46
N PRO A 9 -6.28 39.18 101.46
CA PRO A 9 -6.85 39.14 102.80
C PRO A 9 -6.63 40.51 103.47
N SER A 10 -7.72 41.17 103.83
CA SER A 10 -7.71 42.37 104.65
C SER A 10 -7.55 42.00 106.12
N PHE A 11 -6.38 42.25 106.70
CA PHE A 11 -6.18 42.22 108.15
C PHE A 11 -6.91 43.43 108.77
N LEU A 12 -8.10 43.20 109.35
CA LEU A 12 -8.72 44.14 110.28
C LEU A 12 -8.08 43.95 111.66
N PHE A 13 -7.16 44.84 112.03
CA PHE A 13 -6.81 45.03 113.43
C PHE A 13 -7.91 45.86 114.10
N GLN A 14 -8.82 45.22 114.82
CA GLN A 14 -9.66 45.90 115.81
C GLN A 14 -8.78 46.31 116.99
N LYS A 15 -8.51 47.61 117.12
CA LYS A 15 -8.10 48.20 118.39
C LYS A 15 -9.31 48.21 119.33
N ASP A 16 -9.07 47.83 120.57
CA ASP A 16 -9.81 48.14 121.80
C ASP A 16 -10.19 46.90 122.60
N LYS A 17 -9.29 46.54 123.53
CA LYS A 17 -9.68 46.01 124.84
C LYS A 17 -8.75 46.63 125.87
N GLU A 18 -9.31 47.47 126.74
CA GLU A 18 -8.69 47.75 128.04
C GLU A 18 -8.34 46.41 128.68
N SER A 19 -7.06 46.22 128.97
CA SER A 19 -6.51 45.01 129.55
C SER A 19 -7.34 44.56 130.77
N VAL A 20 -7.90 43.35 130.68
CA VAL A 20 -8.67 42.71 131.77
C VAL A 20 -7.81 42.50 133.03
N HIS A 21 -6.48 42.58 132.89
CA HIS A 21 -5.52 42.26 133.95
C HIS A 21 -5.49 43.24 135.12
N TYR A 22 -6.16 44.40 135.06
CA TYR A 22 -6.09 45.43 136.11
C TYR A 22 -7.42 45.81 136.78
N LYS A 23 -8.54 45.13 136.47
CA LYS A 23 -9.88 45.55 136.95
C LYS A 23 -10.16 45.37 138.46
N ASN A 24 -9.28 44.69 139.21
CA ASN A 24 -9.56 44.32 140.62
C ASN A 24 -8.61 44.91 141.68
N LEU A 25 -7.81 45.94 141.36
CA LEU A 25 -6.83 46.50 142.31
C LEU A 25 -7.44 47.17 143.55
N LYS A 26 -8.69 47.66 143.49
CA LYS A 26 -9.34 48.34 144.63
C LYS A 26 -9.75 47.41 145.78
N ASN A 27 -10.00 46.12 145.50
CA ASN A 27 -10.51 45.15 146.48
C ASN A 27 -9.51 44.02 146.77
N GLY A 28 -8.25 44.16 146.34
CA GLY A 28 -7.23 43.14 146.55
C GLY A 28 -6.72 43.08 147.99
N GLU A 29 -6.21 41.92 148.41
CA GLU A 29 -5.58 41.73 149.72
C GLU A 29 -4.40 42.70 149.87
N LYS A 30 -4.46 43.55 150.90
CA LYS A 30 -3.44 44.58 151.14
C LYS A 30 -2.42 44.11 152.15
N ILE A 31 -1.15 44.40 151.88
CA ILE A 31 -0.01 44.08 152.73
C ILE A 31 0.73 45.37 153.07
N ASP A 32 1.19 45.48 154.30
CA ASP A 32 1.96 46.65 154.75
C ASP A 32 3.46 46.35 154.70
N ILE A 33 4.22 47.22 154.03
CA ILE A 33 5.69 47.11 153.94
C ILE A 33 6.28 48.47 154.32
N LYS A 34 7.03 48.53 155.43
CA LYS A 34 7.66 49.75 155.96
C LYS A 34 6.65 50.91 156.19
N GLY A 35 5.45 50.58 156.67
CA GLY A 35 4.39 51.55 157.00
C GLY A 35 3.65 52.12 155.79
N LYS A 36 3.80 51.54 154.59
CA LYS A 36 3.02 51.88 153.41
C LYS A 36 2.24 50.66 152.92
N GLU A 37 0.97 50.90 152.58
CA GLU A 37 0.01 49.89 152.17
C GLU A 37 0.14 49.56 150.68
N TYR A 38 0.34 48.29 150.34
CA TYR A 38 0.47 47.79 148.97
C TYR A 38 -0.59 46.71 148.68
N VAL A 39 -1.09 46.63 147.45
CA VAL A 39 -2.02 45.57 147.04
C VAL A 39 -1.24 44.38 146.50
N LYS A 40 -1.49 43.19 147.06
CA LYS A 40 -0.87 41.94 146.60
C LYS A 40 -1.53 41.47 145.31
N VAL A 41 -0.80 41.55 144.19
CA VAL A 41 -1.26 41.09 142.87
C VAL A 41 -0.70 39.70 142.59
N LYS A 42 -1.57 38.70 142.43
CA LYS A 42 -1.19 37.34 142.02
C LYS A 42 -1.29 37.23 140.50
N LEU A 43 -0.17 37.37 139.81
CA LEU A 43 -0.10 37.19 138.36
C LEU A 43 -0.21 35.69 138.05
N LYS A 44 -1.27 35.28 137.33
CA LYS A 44 -1.32 33.97 136.67
C LYS A 44 -0.73 34.16 135.27
N PHE A 45 0.40 33.52 135.01
CA PHE A 45 0.86 33.30 133.64
C PHE A 45 -0.10 32.29 133.01
N VAL A 46 -0.84 32.71 131.99
CA VAL A 46 -1.63 31.82 131.15
C VAL A 46 -0.79 31.63 129.89
N ASP A 47 -0.29 30.42 129.66
CA ASP A 47 0.35 30.06 128.38
C ASP A 47 -0.71 30.09 127.28
N SER A 48 -0.92 31.27 126.71
CA SER A 48 -1.81 31.48 125.56
C SER A 48 -1.11 31.21 124.22
N CYS A 49 0.15 30.78 124.22
CA CYS A 49 0.91 30.50 122.99
C CYS A 49 0.50 29.19 122.28
N ASP A 50 0.00 28.17 123.01
CA ASP A 50 -0.14 26.83 122.42
C ASP A 50 -1.40 26.63 121.54
N HIS A 51 -2.50 27.34 121.82
CA HIS A 51 -3.75 27.12 121.07
C HIS A 51 -3.79 27.82 119.70
N ASP A 52 -3.16 28.99 119.58
CA ASP A 52 -3.10 29.74 118.32
C ASP A 52 -2.07 29.13 117.37
N SER A 53 -0.95 28.60 117.88
CA SER A 53 0.05 27.90 117.08
C SER A 53 -0.49 26.60 116.47
N ALA A 54 -1.27 25.81 117.21
CA ALA A 54 -1.87 24.57 116.69
C ALA A 54 -2.82 24.83 115.51
N LYS A 55 -3.69 25.85 115.61
CA LYS A 55 -4.59 26.25 114.50
C LYS A 55 -3.83 26.76 113.28
N ILE A 56 -2.74 27.49 113.49
CA ILE A 56 -1.89 27.97 112.39
C ILE A 56 -1.23 26.78 111.68
N ILE A 57 -0.74 25.78 112.42
CA ILE A 57 -0.16 24.56 111.84
C ILE A 57 -1.21 23.81 111.01
N ASP A 58 -2.41 23.58 111.54
CA ASP A 58 -3.49 22.91 110.80
C ASP A 58 -3.87 23.66 109.51
N ASN A 59 -3.93 24.99 109.57
CA ASN A 59 -4.18 25.82 108.38
C ASN A 59 -3.05 25.72 107.35
N LEU A 60 -1.79 25.74 107.79
CA LEU A 60 -0.64 25.58 106.90
C LEU A 60 -0.57 24.17 106.28
N GLU A 61 -0.94 23.13 107.03
CA GLU A 61 -1.00 21.76 106.51
C GLU A 61 -2.11 21.57 105.47
N THR A 62 -3.29 22.16 105.71
CA THR A 62 -4.40 22.13 104.75
C THR A 62 -4.08 22.93 103.49
N GLU A 63 -3.47 24.11 103.63
CA GLU A 63 -3.00 24.90 102.49
C GLU A 63 -1.91 24.17 101.70
N ASN A 64 -0.92 23.55 102.37
CA ASN A 64 0.11 22.75 101.71
C ASN A 64 -0.48 21.56 100.94
N LYS A 65 -1.44 20.84 101.53
CA LYS A 65 -2.14 19.74 100.83
C LYS A 65 -2.85 20.26 99.57
N PHE A 66 -3.59 21.35 99.70
CA PHE A 66 -4.31 21.97 98.58
C PHE A 66 -3.37 22.45 97.46
N LEU A 67 -2.29 23.14 97.80
CA LEU A 67 -1.28 23.59 96.83
C LEU A 67 -0.57 22.42 96.15
N ASN A 68 -0.29 21.34 96.89
CA ASN A 68 0.31 20.15 96.31
C ASN A 68 -0.62 19.48 95.29
N GLU A 69 -1.92 19.36 95.59
CA GLU A 69 -2.91 18.86 94.63
C GLU A 69 -3.02 19.75 93.37
N GLN A 70 -2.94 21.07 93.53
CA GLN A 70 -2.92 21.98 92.38
C GLN A 70 -1.65 21.79 91.53
N ASN A 71 -0.49 21.66 92.16
CA ASN A 71 0.77 21.42 91.48
C ASN A 71 0.73 20.12 90.68
N GLN A 72 0.23 19.03 91.27
CA GLN A 72 0.07 17.75 90.56
C GLN A 72 -0.85 17.88 89.34
N LYS A 73 -1.98 18.59 89.47
CA LYS A 73 -2.90 18.85 88.33
C LYS A 73 -2.24 19.69 87.23
N LEU A 74 -1.42 20.67 87.61
CA LEU A 74 -0.70 21.51 86.65
C LEU A 74 0.40 20.73 85.93
N VAL A 75 1.14 19.88 86.64
CA VAL A 75 2.16 19.00 86.06
C VAL A 75 1.53 18.05 85.03
N ALA A 76 0.42 17.37 85.38
CA ALA A 76 -0.28 16.48 84.46
C ALA A 76 -0.80 17.22 83.21
N LYS A 77 -1.30 18.46 83.36
CA LYS A 77 -1.69 19.30 82.21
C LYS A 77 -0.50 19.68 81.34
N LEU A 78 0.64 19.99 81.95
CA LEU A 78 1.86 20.35 81.23
C LEU A 78 2.39 19.16 80.42
N GLU A 79 2.36 17.95 80.98
CA GLU A 79 2.69 16.72 80.26
C GLU A 79 1.77 16.48 79.06
N LEU A 80 0.45 16.65 79.23
CA LEU A 80 -0.51 16.52 78.14
C LEU A 80 -0.26 17.57 77.03
N CYS A 81 -0.06 18.84 77.41
CA CYS A 81 0.28 19.89 76.44
C CYS A 81 1.59 19.61 75.70
N ASN A 82 2.60 19.04 76.37
CA ASN A 82 3.85 18.66 75.72
C ASN A 82 3.66 17.52 74.71
N SER A 83 2.81 16.54 75.03
CA SER A 83 2.44 15.47 74.11
C SER A 83 1.72 16.03 72.87
N ASP A 84 0.73 16.91 73.06
CA ASP A 84 0.01 17.55 71.96
C ASP A 84 0.95 18.39 71.09
N LEU A 85 1.89 19.11 71.70
CA LEU A 85 2.89 19.90 70.99
C LEU A 85 3.83 19.02 70.15
N LEU A 86 4.18 17.83 70.64
CA LEU A 86 4.98 16.86 69.87
C LEU A 86 4.20 16.33 68.66
N LEU A 87 2.92 15.97 68.86
CA LEU A 87 2.05 15.52 67.77
C LEU A 87 1.86 16.61 66.71
N LEU A 88 1.65 17.86 67.11
CA LEU A 88 1.56 18.99 66.19
C LEU A 88 2.86 19.23 65.42
N LYS A 89 4.02 19.10 66.07
CA LYS A 89 5.32 19.19 65.38
C LYS A 89 5.47 18.09 64.33
N GLN A 90 5.08 16.86 64.65
CA GLN A 90 5.15 15.73 63.72
C GLN A 90 4.19 15.91 62.54
N LEU A 91 2.95 16.36 62.80
CA LEU A 91 1.98 16.68 61.76
C LEU A 91 2.52 17.78 60.83
N ASN A 92 3.06 18.86 61.39
CA ASN A 92 3.62 19.97 60.61
C ASN A 92 4.79 19.51 59.71
N TYR A 93 5.67 18.66 60.25
CA TYR A 93 6.76 18.06 59.47
C TYR A 93 6.21 17.24 58.28
N ASN A 94 5.24 16.37 58.54
CA ASN A 94 4.65 15.52 57.50
C ASN A 94 3.94 16.35 56.41
N LEU A 95 3.20 17.40 56.80
CA LEU A 95 2.54 18.31 55.86
C LEU A 95 3.57 19.07 55.01
N THR A 96 4.64 19.57 55.63
CA THR A 96 5.70 20.28 54.93
C THR A 96 6.42 19.38 53.91
N ASP A 97 6.71 18.14 54.30
CA ASP A 97 7.34 17.17 53.41
C ASP A 97 6.42 16.75 52.25
N SER A 98 5.13 16.51 52.54
CA SER A 98 4.12 16.23 51.52
C SER A 98 4.03 17.37 50.50
N TYR A 99 3.97 18.62 50.97
CA TYR A 99 3.92 19.79 50.11
C TYR A 99 5.16 19.91 49.21
N LYS A 100 6.36 19.65 49.74
CA LYS A 100 7.60 19.65 48.95
C LYS A 100 7.59 18.60 47.84
N ARG A 101 7.12 17.38 48.16
CA ARG A 101 6.97 16.29 47.18
C ARG A 101 5.97 16.67 46.09
N GLU A 102 4.81 17.19 46.47
CA GLU A 102 3.78 17.64 45.53
C GLU A 102 4.28 18.78 44.63
N ALA A 103 4.99 19.77 45.18
CA ALA A 103 5.59 20.85 44.40
C ALA A 103 6.59 20.32 43.36
N THR A 104 7.36 19.30 43.70
CA THR A 104 8.30 18.64 42.76
C THR A 104 7.55 17.87 41.68
N ASN A 105 6.48 17.16 42.03
CA ASN A 105 5.63 16.45 41.07
C ASN A 105 4.97 17.42 40.09
N ILE A 106 4.44 18.55 40.56
CA ILE A 106 3.85 19.61 39.71
C ILE A 106 4.92 20.17 38.77
N ARG A 107 6.13 20.45 39.26
CA ARG A 107 7.24 20.94 38.44
C ARG A 107 7.60 19.94 37.33
N ASN A 108 7.70 18.65 37.65
CA ASN A 108 8.00 17.59 36.69
C ASN A 108 6.89 17.43 35.65
N ALA A 109 5.62 17.47 36.08
CA ALA A 109 4.47 17.45 35.19
C ALA A 109 4.49 18.63 34.22
N ASN A 110 4.80 19.84 34.70
CA ASN A 110 4.92 21.04 33.85
C ASN A 110 6.04 20.94 32.82
N ILE A 111 7.21 20.39 33.20
CA ILE A 111 8.32 20.13 32.26
C ILE A 111 7.91 19.12 31.18
N THR A 112 7.24 18.05 31.59
CA THR A 112 6.74 17.01 30.70
C THR A 112 5.70 17.58 29.72
N ASN A 113 4.74 18.35 30.21
CA ASN A 113 3.73 19.04 29.40
C ASN A 113 4.37 20.01 28.40
N LYS A 114 5.39 20.79 28.82
CA LYS A 114 6.14 21.67 27.90
C LYS A 114 6.82 20.86 26.79
N THR A 115 7.37 19.70 27.12
CA THR A 115 8.03 18.80 26.16
C THR A 115 7.01 18.24 25.15
N TYR A 116 5.85 17.80 25.62
CA TYR A 116 4.76 17.35 24.74
C TYR A 116 4.23 18.46 23.85
N LYS A 117 4.04 19.67 24.39
CA LYS A 117 3.63 20.84 23.60
C LYS A 117 4.60 21.13 22.46
N ASN A 118 5.91 21.10 22.74
CA ASN A 118 6.95 21.29 21.72
C ASN A 118 6.98 20.15 20.68
N ARG A 119 6.67 18.92 21.08
CA ARG A 119 6.58 17.79 20.16
C ARG A 119 5.37 17.92 19.24
N ILE A 120 4.22 18.34 19.77
CA ILE A 120 2.99 18.58 19.00
C ILE A 120 3.24 19.66 17.95
N THR A 121 3.80 20.81 18.33
CA THR A 121 4.06 21.91 17.36
C THR A 121 5.02 21.50 16.24
N ARG A 122 6.05 20.68 16.54
CA ARG A 122 6.93 20.11 15.52
C ARG A 122 6.19 19.17 14.56
N LEU A 123 5.29 18.34 15.08
CA LEU A 123 4.49 17.42 14.27
C LEU A 123 3.49 18.18 13.39
N GLU A 124 2.86 19.23 13.91
CA GLU A 124 1.97 20.11 13.14
C GLU A 124 2.73 20.78 11.99
N THR A 125 3.90 21.36 12.29
CA THR A 125 4.76 21.99 11.27
C THR A 125 5.17 20.99 10.18
N ARG A 126 5.54 19.77 10.57
CA ARG A 126 5.89 18.70 9.62
C ARG A 126 4.68 18.27 8.79
N GLY A 127 3.50 18.19 9.40
CA GLY A 127 2.24 17.90 8.72
C GLY A 127 1.92 18.93 7.64
N GLU A 128 2.05 20.23 7.95
CA GLU A 128 1.85 21.31 6.98
C GLU A 128 2.88 21.26 5.84
N ASN A 129 4.14 20.96 6.14
CA ASN A 129 5.17 20.78 5.10
C ASN A 129 4.86 19.59 4.19
N HIS A 130 4.41 18.46 4.75
CA HIS A 130 4.00 17.31 3.94
C HIS A 130 2.78 17.62 3.07
N LYS A 131 1.79 18.37 3.57
CA LYS A 131 0.64 18.82 2.76
C LYS A 131 1.08 19.65 1.56
N LYS A 132 1.99 20.62 1.77
CA LYS A 132 2.57 21.41 0.68
C LYS A 132 3.29 20.52 -0.33
N HIS A 133 4.14 19.61 0.14
CA HIS A 133 4.85 18.69 -0.75
C HIS A 133 3.92 17.80 -1.59
N ILE A 134 2.84 17.29 -0.99
CA ILE A 134 1.82 16.52 -1.72
C ILE A 134 1.16 17.40 -2.79
N HIS A 135 0.83 18.65 -2.46
CA HIS A 135 0.24 19.58 -3.42
C HIS A 135 1.19 19.86 -4.60
N ASP A 136 2.48 20.03 -4.34
CA ASP A 136 3.50 20.23 -5.38
C ASP A 136 3.62 18.99 -6.29
N LEU A 137 3.60 17.79 -5.71
CA LEU A 137 3.63 16.54 -6.47
C LEU A 137 2.38 16.34 -7.33
N ILE A 138 1.19 16.72 -6.83
CA ILE A 138 -0.05 16.70 -7.62
C ILE A 138 0.09 17.61 -8.83
N TYR A 139 0.56 18.85 -8.61
CA TYR A 139 0.78 19.81 -9.70
C TYR A 139 1.80 19.31 -10.74
N GLU A 140 2.90 18.70 -10.29
CA GLU A 140 3.89 18.10 -11.19
C GLU A 140 3.29 16.94 -12.01
N ASN A 141 2.48 16.09 -11.38
CA ASN A 141 1.84 14.96 -12.03
C ASN A 141 0.80 15.41 -13.08
N GLU A 142 0.04 16.47 -12.79
CA GLU A 142 -0.86 17.09 -13.78
C GLU A 142 -0.09 17.61 -14.98
N ASN A 143 1.05 18.27 -14.77
CA ASN A 143 1.93 18.73 -15.85
C ASN A 143 2.49 17.57 -16.69
N LEU A 144 2.87 16.47 -16.05
CA LEU A 144 3.34 15.27 -16.75
C LEU A 144 2.23 14.63 -17.59
N LYS A 145 1.00 14.59 -17.07
CA LYS A 145 -0.17 14.11 -17.80
C LYS A 145 -0.44 14.95 -19.05
N ILE A 146 -0.38 16.27 -18.94
CA ILE A 146 -0.51 17.18 -20.10
C ILE A 146 0.60 16.92 -21.14
N LYS A 147 1.84 16.68 -20.70
CA LYS A 147 2.95 16.34 -21.61
C LYS A 147 2.72 15.00 -22.31
N LEU A 148 2.21 14.00 -21.60
CA LEU A 148 1.88 12.68 -22.15
C LEU A 148 0.78 12.78 -23.20
N ASP A 149 -0.32 13.49 -22.90
CA ASP A 149 -1.42 13.69 -23.85
C ASP A 149 -0.94 14.35 -25.15
N LYS A 150 -0.04 15.34 -25.06
CA LYS A 150 0.59 15.98 -26.23
C LYS A 150 1.44 15.00 -27.05
N GLN A 151 2.17 14.10 -26.39
CA GLN A 151 2.95 13.07 -27.08
C GLN A 151 2.04 12.06 -27.78
N GLU A 152 0.97 11.63 -27.14
CA GLU A 152 -0.02 10.72 -27.76
C GLU A 152 -0.67 11.34 -28.98
N GLN A 153 -1.01 12.63 -28.95
CA GLN A 153 -1.52 13.35 -30.10
C GLN A 153 -0.50 13.37 -31.26
N ARG A 154 0.77 13.70 -30.98
CA ARG A 154 1.85 13.66 -31.98
C ARG A 154 2.03 12.26 -32.57
N ILE A 155 1.96 11.22 -31.75
CA ILE A 155 2.03 9.84 -32.23
C ILE A 155 0.87 9.57 -33.18
N LYS A 156 -0.39 9.88 -32.79
CA LYS A 156 -1.57 9.70 -33.65
C LYS A 156 -1.44 10.41 -34.99
N GLU A 157 -0.92 11.64 -35.00
CA GLU A 157 -0.64 12.40 -36.22
C GLU A 157 0.42 11.70 -37.10
N LEU A 158 1.54 11.28 -36.52
CA LEU A 158 2.60 10.54 -37.22
C LEU A 158 2.11 9.21 -37.79
N THR A 159 1.31 8.44 -37.05
CA THR A 159 0.74 7.18 -37.56
C THR A 159 -0.18 7.43 -38.74
N LYS A 160 -0.95 8.51 -38.73
CA LYS A 160 -1.80 8.92 -39.86
C LYS A 160 -0.96 9.28 -41.09
N HIS A 161 0.17 9.95 -40.90
CA HIS A 161 1.10 10.29 -41.98
C HIS A 161 1.90 9.09 -42.52
N ASN A 162 2.11 8.04 -41.72
CA ASN A 162 2.80 6.81 -42.14
C ASN A 162 1.87 5.76 -42.78
N LEU A 163 0.56 6.00 -42.81
CA LEU A 163 -0.42 5.15 -43.51
C LEU A 163 -0.07 4.86 -44.99
N PRO A 164 0.43 5.84 -45.78
CA PRO A 164 0.87 5.60 -47.16
C PRO A 164 2.05 4.64 -47.25
N GLN A 165 2.88 4.55 -46.21
CA GLN A 165 4.07 3.69 -46.20
C GLN A 165 3.69 2.21 -46.03
N VAL A 166 2.67 1.93 -45.20
CA VAL A 166 2.08 0.59 -45.06
C VAL A 166 1.36 0.19 -46.35
N GLN A 167 0.57 1.11 -46.94
CA GLN A 167 -0.08 0.89 -48.24
C GLN A 167 0.94 0.64 -49.36
N ASN A 168 2.06 1.37 -49.35
CA ASN A 168 3.14 1.17 -50.32
C ASN A 168 3.79 -0.20 -50.18
N GLN A 169 4.05 -0.69 -48.96
CA GLN A 169 4.58 -2.06 -48.76
C GLN A 169 3.63 -3.13 -49.27
N GLU A 170 2.32 -2.95 -49.06
CA GLU A 170 1.31 -3.88 -49.57
C GLU A 170 1.19 -3.84 -51.10
N LEU A 171 1.32 -2.65 -51.69
CA LEU A 171 1.44 -2.47 -53.13
C LEU A 171 2.71 -3.14 -53.68
N THR A 172 3.86 -3.03 -53.00
CA THR A 172 5.11 -3.70 -53.42
C THR A 172 4.93 -5.21 -53.48
N LYS A 173 4.31 -5.81 -52.45
CA LYS A 173 4.00 -7.26 -52.44
C LYS A 173 3.05 -7.67 -53.57
N LYS A 174 2.02 -6.86 -53.84
CA LYS A 174 1.11 -7.10 -54.98
C LYS A 174 1.85 -7.01 -56.32
N LEU A 175 2.78 -6.07 -56.44
CA LEU A 175 3.58 -5.85 -57.65
C LEU A 175 4.55 -7.02 -57.90
N GLU A 176 5.23 -7.52 -56.86
CA GLU A 176 6.05 -8.74 -56.92
C GLU A 176 5.21 -9.97 -57.32
N SER A 177 4.03 -10.15 -56.71
CA SER A 177 3.12 -11.23 -57.07
C SER A 177 2.66 -11.14 -58.53
N LEU A 178 2.36 -9.93 -59.01
CA LEU A 178 1.98 -9.70 -60.40
C LEU A 178 3.14 -10.00 -61.34
N ASN A 179 4.36 -9.59 -60.99
CA ASN A 179 5.56 -9.85 -61.77
C ASN A 179 5.82 -11.36 -61.92
N ASN A 180 5.63 -12.13 -60.85
CA ASN A 180 5.70 -13.60 -60.91
C ASN A 180 4.65 -14.20 -61.86
N LYS A 181 3.42 -13.65 -61.87
CA LYS A 181 2.37 -14.09 -62.81
C LYS A 181 2.72 -13.74 -64.26
N VAL A 182 3.27 -12.55 -64.50
CA VAL A 182 3.73 -12.14 -65.84
C VAL A 182 4.83 -13.09 -66.32
N SER A 183 5.81 -13.39 -65.48
CA SER A 183 6.90 -14.31 -65.82
C SER A 183 6.40 -15.74 -66.11
N LEU A 184 5.41 -16.22 -65.35
CA LEU A 184 4.71 -17.49 -65.66
C LEU A 184 3.98 -17.44 -67.00
N LEU A 185 3.30 -16.33 -67.33
CA LEU A 185 2.62 -16.16 -68.61
C LEU A 185 3.60 -16.11 -69.77
N GLU A 186 4.75 -15.44 -69.62
CA GLU A 186 5.82 -15.41 -70.62
C GLU A 186 6.36 -16.82 -70.91
N GLN A 187 6.58 -17.62 -69.86
CA GLN A 187 6.98 -19.03 -70.00
C GLN A 187 5.91 -19.86 -70.72
N LEU A 188 4.63 -19.66 -70.37
CA LEU A 188 3.51 -20.34 -71.03
C LEU A 188 3.43 -19.97 -72.51
N ASN A 189 3.62 -18.70 -72.84
CA ASN A 189 3.58 -18.20 -74.20
C ASN A 189 4.74 -18.74 -75.04
N TYR A 190 5.95 -18.82 -74.46
CA TYR A 190 7.10 -19.47 -75.08
C TYR A 190 6.84 -20.95 -75.38
N ASN A 191 6.23 -21.67 -74.44
CA ASN A 191 5.87 -23.09 -74.62
C ASN A 191 4.80 -23.28 -75.69
N LEU A 192 3.81 -22.39 -75.77
CA LEU A 192 2.79 -22.41 -76.82
C LEU A 192 3.38 -22.15 -78.21
N ALA A 193 4.25 -21.15 -78.34
CA ALA A 193 4.94 -20.84 -79.59
C ALA A 193 5.78 -22.03 -80.09
N ASN A 194 6.49 -22.72 -79.18
CA ASN A 194 7.23 -23.93 -79.50
C ASN A 194 6.32 -25.10 -79.94
N ASN A 195 5.16 -25.28 -79.30
CA ASN A 195 4.20 -26.33 -79.68
C ASN A 195 3.56 -26.09 -81.06
N VAL A 196 3.26 -24.84 -81.42
CA VAL A 196 2.77 -24.49 -82.76
C VAL A 196 3.82 -24.82 -83.82
N ASN A 197 5.10 -24.58 -83.52
CA ASN A 197 6.21 -24.89 -84.43
C ASN A 197 6.39 -26.41 -84.63
N ILE A 198 6.22 -27.22 -83.57
CA ILE A 198 6.22 -28.69 -83.66
C ILE A 198 5.05 -29.18 -84.53
N GLY A 199 3.87 -28.58 -84.38
CA GLY A 199 2.69 -28.87 -85.20
C GLY A 199 2.93 -28.60 -86.69
N ALA A 200 3.54 -27.46 -87.01
CA ALA A 200 3.90 -27.07 -88.38
C ALA A 200 4.97 -28.00 -89.00
N ILE A 201 5.99 -28.42 -88.23
CA ILE A 201 6.99 -29.39 -88.71
C ILE A 201 6.34 -30.74 -89.05
N ARG A 202 5.38 -31.20 -88.22
CA ARG A 202 4.66 -32.45 -88.48
C ARG A 202 3.78 -32.36 -89.74
N SER A 203 3.11 -31.23 -90.00
CA SER A 203 2.30 -31.06 -91.21
C SER A 203 3.16 -31.03 -92.48
N VAL A 204 4.29 -30.31 -92.47
CA VAL A 204 5.24 -30.27 -93.59
C VAL A 204 5.79 -31.67 -93.91
N ASN A 205 6.14 -32.46 -92.89
CA ASN A 205 6.59 -33.84 -93.10
C ASN A 205 5.49 -34.74 -93.68
N ARG A 206 4.24 -34.57 -93.24
CA ARG A 206 3.09 -35.29 -93.81
C ARG A 206 2.87 -34.90 -95.28
N ASP A 207 2.94 -33.61 -95.60
CA ASP A 207 2.77 -33.11 -96.96
C ASP A 207 3.88 -33.59 -97.90
N ASN A 208 5.14 -33.60 -97.44
CA ASN A 208 6.26 -34.19 -98.18
C ASN A 208 6.05 -35.69 -98.47
N THR A 209 5.49 -36.42 -97.51
CA THR A 209 5.14 -37.84 -97.68
C THR A 209 4.02 -38.01 -98.72
N ILE A 210 2.98 -37.17 -98.66
CA ILE A 210 1.88 -37.15 -99.64
C ILE A 210 2.41 -36.82 -101.04
N ILE A 211 3.31 -35.84 -101.17
CA ILE A 211 3.94 -35.48 -102.45
C ILE A 211 4.73 -36.67 -103.01
N LYS A 212 5.47 -37.39 -102.18
CA LYS A 212 6.21 -38.59 -102.58
C LYS A 212 5.27 -39.67 -103.13
N TYR A 213 4.15 -39.94 -102.45
CA TYR A 213 3.15 -40.89 -102.93
C TYR A 213 2.45 -40.42 -104.21
N LYS A 214 2.13 -39.13 -104.35
CA LYS A 214 1.56 -38.58 -105.60
C LYS A 214 2.51 -38.77 -106.79
N LYS A 215 3.82 -38.54 -106.61
CA LYS A 215 4.82 -38.81 -107.64
C LYS A 215 4.84 -40.30 -108.03
N GLU A 216 4.79 -41.21 -107.05
CA GLU A 216 4.77 -42.65 -107.32
C GLU A 216 3.48 -43.10 -108.03
N ILE A 217 2.32 -42.59 -107.63
CA ILE A 217 1.04 -42.85 -108.32
C ILE A 217 1.11 -42.37 -109.78
N THR A 218 1.73 -41.21 -110.03
CA THR A 218 1.89 -40.68 -111.39
C THR A 218 2.81 -41.58 -112.24
N ARG A 219 3.89 -42.10 -111.65
CA ARG A 219 4.79 -43.07 -112.28
C ARG A 219 4.06 -44.36 -112.64
N LEU A 220 3.30 -44.91 -111.69
CA LEU A 220 2.49 -46.11 -111.88
C LEU A 220 1.43 -45.91 -112.96
N ASN A 221 0.71 -44.78 -112.97
CA ASN A 221 -0.29 -44.47 -114.00
C ASN A 221 0.31 -44.39 -115.41
N LYS A 222 1.52 -43.81 -115.55
CA LYS A 222 2.25 -43.82 -116.83
C LYS A 222 2.55 -45.25 -117.26
N LEU A 223 3.05 -46.08 -116.35
CA LEU A 223 3.36 -47.50 -116.59
C LEU A 223 2.11 -48.29 -117.04
N THR A 224 0.98 -48.10 -116.34
CA THR A 224 -0.31 -48.71 -116.68
C THR A 224 -0.77 -48.31 -118.08
N LYS A 225 -0.58 -47.05 -118.48
CA LYS A 225 -0.90 -46.58 -119.83
C LYS A 225 -0.01 -47.28 -120.87
N THR A 226 1.28 -47.40 -120.61
CA THR A 226 2.23 -48.12 -121.49
C THR A 226 1.82 -49.59 -121.68
N TYR A 227 1.48 -50.30 -120.59
CA TYR A 227 1.00 -51.68 -120.68
C TYR A 227 -0.32 -51.81 -121.44
N LYS A 228 -1.24 -50.85 -121.27
CA LYS A 228 -2.52 -50.82 -121.99
C LYS A 228 -2.31 -50.59 -123.49
N ASP A 229 -1.36 -49.72 -123.87
CA ASP A 229 -1.01 -49.47 -125.26
C ASP A 229 -0.29 -50.67 -125.90
N GLN A 230 0.60 -51.35 -125.16
CA GLN A 230 1.21 -52.62 -125.58
C GLN A 230 0.18 -53.73 -125.79
N SER A 231 -0.79 -53.86 -124.88
CA SER A 231 -1.88 -54.84 -124.99
C SER A 231 -2.72 -54.62 -126.27
N LYS A 232 -3.09 -53.36 -126.57
CA LYS A 232 -3.79 -53.02 -127.83
C LYS A 232 -2.95 -53.31 -129.08
N LEU A 233 -1.64 -53.09 -129.03
CA LEU A 233 -0.74 -53.41 -130.14
C LEU A 233 -0.68 -54.93 -130.39
N LEU A 234 -0.55 -55.71 -129.32
CA LEU A 234 -0.61 -57.18 -129.37
C LEU A 234 -1.95 -57.66 -129.94
N GLU A 235 -3.06 -57.05 -129.54
CA GLU A 235 -4.40 -57.36 -130.05
C GLU A 235 -4.50 -57.12 -131.56
N LYS A 236 -3.97 -55.99 -132.04
CA LYS A 236 -3.89 -55.68 -133.49
C LYS A 236 -3.02 -56.69 -134.23
N GLN A 237 -1.85 -57.04 -133.69
CA GLN A 237 -0.97 -58.04 -134.29
C GLN A 237 -1.66 -59.41 -134.38
N ASN A 238 -2.41 -59.81 -133.33
CA ASN A 238 -3.17 -61.05 -133.31
C ASN A 238 -4.28 -61.06 -134.37
N ASN A 239 -4.98 -59.95 -134.56
CA ASN A 239 -6.00 -59.85 -135.62
C ASN A 239 -5.37 -59.94 -137.02
N ILE A 240 -4.20 -59.33 -137.25
CA ILE A 240 -3.47 -59.46 -138.52
C ILE A 240 -3.04 -60.90 -138.74
N LEU A 241 -2.54 -61.59 -137.70
CA LEU A 241 -2.17 -62.99 -137.78
C LEU A 241 -3.37 -63.88 -138.09
N LYS A 242 -4.53 -63.66 -137.46
CA LYS A 242 -5.80 -64.35 -137.80
C LYS A 242 -6.18 -64.16 -139.26
N ILE A 243 -6.08 -62.94 -139.80
CA ILE A 243 -6.37 -62.66 -141.22
C ILE A 243 -5.36 -63.39 -142.14
N LYS A 244 -4.06 -63.38 -141.79
CA LYS A 244 -3.04 -64.13 -142.54
C LYS A 244 -3.29 -65.64 -142.51
N LEU A 245 -3.68 -66.18 -141.35
CA LEU A 245 -4.03 -67.58 -141.17
C LEU A 245 -5.23 -67.94 -142.05
N ALA A 246 -6.32 -67.16 -141.99
CA ALA A 246 -7.51 -67.36 -142.82
C ALA A 246 -7.20 -67.30 -144.33
N LYS A 247 -6.29 -66.41 -144.76
CA LYS A 247 -5.82 -66.36 -146.15
C LYS A 247 -5.03 -67.60 -146.55
N GLN A 248 -4.22 -68.16 -145.64
CA GLN A 248 -3.51 -69.41 -145.91
C GLN A 248 -4.46 -70.61 -145.89
N GLU A 249 -5.43 -70.66 -144.99
CA GLU A 249 -6.50 -71.67 -144.99
C GLU A 249 -7.33 -71.62 -146.29
N TYR A 250 -7.66 -70.43 -146.78
CA TYR A 250 -8.34 -70.28 -148.08
C TYR A 250 -7.49 -70.80 -149.23
N LYS A 251 -6.18 -70.47 -149.26
CA LYS A 251 -5.25 -71.02 -150.25
C LYS A 251 -5.11 -72.54 -150.15
N ALA A 252 -5.12 -73.10 -148.94
CA ALA A 252 -5.11 -74.54 -148.72
C ALA A 252 -6.39 -75.19 -149.27
N ARG A 253 -7.57 -74.59 -149.03
CA ARG A 253 -8.85 -75.04 -149.60
C ARG A 253 -8.93 -74.92 -151.12
N GLU A 254 -8.37 -73.86 -151.71
CA GLU A 254 -8.25 -73.73 -153.17
C GLU A 254 -7.35 -74.82 -153.77
N LEU A 255 -6.27 -75.18 -153.09
CA LEU A 255 -5.42 -76.29 -153.48
C LEU A 255 -6.13 -77.64 -153.31
N GLU A 256 -6.90 -77.83 -152.24
CA GLU A 256 -7.76 -79.02 -152.05
C GLU A 256 -8.82 -79.15 -153.15
N ASN A 257 -9.44 -78.04 -153.58
CA ASN A 257 -10.40 -78.03 -154.70
C ASN A 257 -9.75 -78.28 -156.07
N LYS A 258 -8.44 -78.01 -156.23
CA LYS A 258 -7.66 -78.40 -157.43
C LYS A 258 -7.20 -79.86 -157.40
N VAL A 259 -7.39 -80.55 -156.28
CA VAL A 259 -6.99 -81.95 -156.07
C VAL A 259 -8.21 -82.90 -156.02
N GLN A 260 -9.46 -82.41 -156.16
CA GLN A 260 -10.58 -83.32 -156.40
C GLN A 260 -10.52 -83.91 -157.83
N PRO A 261 -10.33 -85.24 -157.96
CA PRO A 261 -10.25 -85.91 -159.24
C PRO A 261 -11.64 -86.29 -159.77
N THR A 262 -11.73 -86.33 -161.09
CA THR A 262 -12.65 -87.16 -161.86
C THR A 262 -12.80 -88.57 -161.28
N VAL A 263 -14.01 -88.90 -160.82
CA VAL A 263 -14.56 -90.26 -160.85
C VAL A 263 -16.02 -90.12 -161.30
N GLY A 264 -16.35 -90.73 -162.45
CA GLY A 264 -17.65 -90.61 -163.11
C GLY A 264 -18.74 -91.51 -162.54
N ILE A 265 -19.99 -91.11 -162.80
CA ILE A 265 -21.09 -91.80 -163.53
C ILE A 265 -22.02 -90.68 -164.03
#